data_AF-A0A662B7D0-F1
#
_entry.id   AF-A0A662B7D0-F1
#
_cell.length_a   1.000
_cell.length_b   1.000
_cell.length_c   1.000
_cell.angle_alpha   90.00
_cell.angle_beta   90.00
_cell.angle_gamma   90.00
#
_symmetry.space_group_name_H-M   'P 1'
#
loop_
_entity.id
_entity.type
_entity.pdbx_description
1 polymer ?
#
loop_
_entity_poly.entity_id
_entity_poly.type
_entity_poly.pdbx_seq_one_letter_code
_entity_poly.pdbx_strand_id
1 'polypeptide(L)'
;MDPDIKKDYIKNPYPGIRSFDIGESDLFFGREKQTTELFNILNRTHFIAITGASGSGKSSLVKAGLIPKLTKDNGNWSYLVFRPGNNPYGNLSIELGTMLKETGVRDKNT
;
A
#
# COMPACT_ATOMS: atom_id res chain seq x y z
N MET A 1 44.72 -11.42 -4.73
CA MET A 1 43.48 -10.89 -4.13
C MET A 1 42.55 -10.64 -5.29
N ASP A 2 41.43 -11.37 -5.33
CA ASP A 2 40.48 -11.41 -6.44
C ASP A 2 39.59 -10.15 -6.40
N PRO A 3 39.37 -9.40 -7.51
CA PRO A 3 38.57 -8.20 -7.51
C PRO A 3 37.08 -8.52 -7.57
N ASP A 4 36.39 -8.20 -6.47
CA ASP A 4 35.00 -7.75 -6.43
C ASP A 4 33.92 -8.68 -7.01
N ILE A 5 33.76 -9.82 -6.34
CA ILE A 5 32.49 -10.53 -6.22
C ILE A 5 31.39 -9.50 -5.91
N LYS A 6 30.51 -9.23 -6.89
CA LYS A 6 29.21 -8.61 -6.61
C LYS A 6 28.46 -9.52 -5.64
N LYS A 7 28.45 -9.17 -4.36
CA LYS A 7 27.58 -9.82 -3.38
C LYS A 7 26.13 -9.51 -3.77
N ASP A 8 25.45 -10.49 -4.33
CA ASP A 8 24.00 -10.51 -4.35
C ASP A 8 23.51 -10.61 -2.90
N TYR A 9 23.39 -9.46 -2.25
CA TYR A 9 22.78 -9.38 -0.94
C TYR A 9 21.32 -9.80 -1.11
N ILE A 10 21.00 -11.01 -0.66
CA ILE A 10 19.62 -11.46 -0.48
C ILE A 10 18.94 -10.38 0.37
N LYS A 11 17.99 -9.65 -0.24
CA LYS A 11 17.24 -8.58 0.42
C LYS A 11 16.57 -9.19 1.65
N ASN A 12 16.92 -8.69 2.85
CA ASN A 12 16.37 -9.21 4.10
C ASN A 12 14.83 -9.20 4.02
N PRO A 13 14.15 -10.36 4.16
CA PRO A 13 12.70 -10.45 4.03
C PRO A 13 11.98 -9.67 5.15
N TYR A 14 12.65 -9.44 6.28
CA TYR A 14 12.05 -8.73 7.40
C TYR A 14 12.41 -7.24 7.40
N PRO A 15 11.42 -6.34 7.31
CA PRO A 15 11.63 -4.89 7.23
C PRO A 15 12.26 -4.27 8.48
N GLY A 16 12.22 -4.94 9.63
CA GLY A 16 12.54 -4.32 10.92
C GLY A 16 11.45 -3.31 11.31
N ILE A 17 11.84 -2.07 11.62
CA ILE A 17 10.94 -1.02 12.13
C ILE A 17 10.11 -0.36 11.01
N ARG A 18 10.55 -0.43 9.75
CA ARG A 18 9.75 0.11 8.65
C ARG A 18 8.47 -0.70 8.49
N SER A 19 7.43 -0.07 7.96
CA SER A 19 6.23 -0.79 7.57
C SER A 19 6.51 -1.74 6.40
N PHE A 20 5.79 -2.84 6.34
CA PHE A 20 5.72 -3.68 5.13
C PHE A 20 5.09 -2.86 4.00
N ASP A 21 5.59 -3.07 2.79
CA ASP A 21 5.04 -2.47 1.59
C ASP A 21 4.06 -3.40 0.88
N ILE A 22 3.36 -2.87 -0.12
CA ILE A 22 2.30 -3.60 -0.83
C ILE A 22 2.81 -4.87 -1.51
N GLY A 23 4.01 -4.81 -2.10
CA GLY A 23 4.68 -5.96 -2.72
C GLY A 23 5.23 -7.00 -1.73
N GLU A 24 5.08 -6.79 -0.42
CA GLU A 24 5.60 -7.68 0.63
C GLU A 24 4.46 -8.43 1.34
N SER A 25 3.29 -8.54 0.70
CA SER A 25 2.11 -9.22 1.24
C SER A 25 2.40 -10.68 1.64
N ASP A 26 3.22 -11.40 0.87
CA ASP A 26 3.58 -12.79 1.14
C ASP A 26 4.49 -12.95 2.39
N LEU A 27 5.00 -11.85 2.93
CA LEU A 27 5.82 -11.82 4.15
C LEU A 27 5.05 -11.28 5.37
N PHE A 28 3.78 -10.92 5.19
CA PHE A 28 2.95 -10.28 6.21
C PHE A 28 1.94 -11.27 6.82
N PHE A 29 2.17 -11.68 8.08
CA PHE A 29 1.40 -12.72 8.76
C PHE A 29 0.80 -12.25 10.10
N GLY A 30 -0.18 -12.99 10.62
CA GLY A 30 -0.75 -12.81 11.97
C GLY A 30 -1.76 -11.66 12.08
N ARG A 31 -2.16 -11.08 10.95
CA ARG A 31 -3.10 -9.96 10.85
C ARG A 31 -4.25 -10.20 9.87
N GLU A 32 -4.47 -11.46 9.48
CA GLU A 32 -5.43 -11.90 8.47
C GLU A 32 -6.87 -11.57 8.89
N LYS A 33 -7.16 -11.71 10.19
CA LYS A 33 -8.47 -11.38 10.76
C LYS A 33 -8.76 -9.88 10.62
N GLN A 34 -7.82 -9.02 11.03
CA GLN A 34 -7.98 -7.56 10.92
C GLN A 34 -8.07 -7.12 9.46
N THR A 35 -7.26 -7.70 8.56
CA THR A 35 -7.34 -7.44 7.12
C THR A 35 -8.72 -7.78 6.56
N THR A 36 -9.30 -8.90 6.97
CA THR A 36 -10.64 -9.33 6.53
C THR A 36 -11.75 -8.44 7.08
N GLU A 37 -11.62 -8.02 8.34
CA GLU A 37 -12.55 -7.08 8.97
C GLU A 37 -12.57 -5.74 8.22
N LEU A 38 -11.39 -5.15 7.95
CA LEU A 38 -11.28 -3.90 7.20
C LEU A 38 -11.85 -4.01 5.78
N PHE A 39 -11.58 -5.12 5.09
CA PHE A 39 -12.15 -5.40 3.78
C PHE A 39 -13.68 -5.43 3.81
N ASN A 40 -14.26 -6.13 4.78
CA ASN A 40 -15.72 -6.20 4.94
C ASN A 40 -16.37 -4.85 5.28
N ILE A 41 -15.67 -4.01 6.05
CA ILE A 41 -16.13 -2.65 6.35
C ILE A 41 -16.11 -1.79 5.08
N LEU A 42 -15.07 -1.87 4.25
CA LEU A 42 -15.01 -1.12 2.97
C LEU A 42 -16.06 -1.59 1.96
N ASN A 43 -16.45 -2.86 1.99
CA ASN A 43 -17.55 -3.35 1.16
C ASN A 43 -18.92 -2.76 1.57
N ARG A 44 -19.02 -2.12 2.74
CA ARG A 44 -20.25 -1.51 3.26
C ARG A 44 -20.15 0.02 3.38
N THR A 45 -18.93 0.57 3.31
CA THR A 45 -18.65 1.98 3.60
C THR A 45 -17.53 2.50 2.70
N HIS A 46 -17.54 3.80 2.40
CA HIS A 46 -16.53 4.41 1.52
C HIS A 46 -15.33 4.99 2.29
N PHE A 47 -15.28 4.83 3.61
CA PHE A 47 -14.26 5.45 4.45
C PHE A 47 -14.01 4.65 5.73
N ILE A 48 -12.74 4.46 6.07
CA ILE A 48 -12.30 3.86 7.34
C ILE A 48 -11.14 4.68 7.90
N ALA A 49 -11.24 5.02 9.19
CA ALA A 49 -10.11 5.53 9.97
C ALA A 49 -9.50 4.41 10.82
N ILE A 50 -8.19 4.22 10.73
CA ILE A 50 -7.44 3.21 11.51
C ILE A 50 -6.60 3.94 12.55
N THR A 51 -6.87 3.70 13.83
CA THR A 51 -6.17 4.33 14.95
C THR A 51 -5.39 3.31 15.78
N GLY A 52 -4.45 3.78 16.60
CA GLY A 52 -3.63 2.94 17.48
C GLY A 52 -2.22 3.47 17.68
N ALA A 53 -1.50 2.91 18.66
CA ALA A 53 -0.16 3.35 19.05
C ALA A 53 0.83 3.44 17.87
N SER A 54 1.78 4.37 17.93
CA SER A 54 2.86 4.44 16.93
C SER A 54 3.61 3.11 16.87
N GLY A 55 4.01 2.67 15.68
CA GLY A 55 4.69 1.38 15.50
C GLY A 55 3.82 0.13 15.62
N SER A 56 2.51 0.23 15.90
CA SER A 56 1.63 -0.95 16.01
C SER A 56 1.36 -1.71 14.69
N GLY A 57 1.95 -1.25 13.58
CA GLY A 57 1.84 -1.89 12.27
C GLY A 57 0.63 -1.46 11.43
N LYS A 58 -0.04 -0.34 11.75
CA LYS A 58 -1.21 0.16 10.98
C LYS A 58 -0.91 0.33 9.48
N SER A 59 0.21 0.96 9.16
CA SER A 59 0.62 1.17 7.78
C SER A 59 0.92 -0.17 7.08
N SER A 60 1.54 -1.13 7.77
CA SER A 60 1.75 -2.49 7.25
C SER A 60 0.42 -3.21 7.02
N LEU A 61 -0.54 -3.07 7.95
CA LEU A 61 -1.89 -3.66 7.83
C LEU A 61 -2.61 -3.15 6.59
N VAL A 62 -2.53 -1.85 6.30
CA VAL A 62 -3.12 -1.28 5.09
C VAL A 62 -2.34 -1.72 3.85
N LYS A 63 -1.02 -1.56 3.85
CA LYS A 63 -0.18 -1.76 2.68
C LYS A 63 -0.03 -3.22 2.29
N ALA A 64 0.38 -4.08 3.21
CA ALA A 64 0.68 -5.48 2.92
C ALA A 64 -0.51 -6.42 3.17
N GLY A 65 -1.54 -5.96 3.90
CA GLY A 65 -2.76 -6.71 4.16
C GLY A 65 -3.92 -6.27 3.27
N LEU A 66 -4.46 -5.08 3.54
CA LEU A 66 -5.74 -4.63 2.96
C LEU A 66 -5.66 -4.34 1.45
N ILE A 67 -4.68 -3.56 1.00
CA ILE A 67 -4.54 -3.21 -0.42
C ILE A 67 -4.42 -4.46 -1.30
N PRO A 68 -3.49 -5.41 -1.03
CA PRO A 68 -3.39 -6.65 -1.79
C PRO A 68 -4.69 -7.45 -1.82
N LYS A 69 -5.45 -7.46 -0.72
CA LYS A 69 -6.75 -8.14 -0.65
C LYS A 69 -7.79 -7.46 -1.56
N LEU A 70 -7.87 -6.12 -1.53
CA LEU A 70 -8.78 -5.35 -2.39
C LEU A 70 -8.45 -5.52 -3.87
N THR A 71 -7.16 -5.47 -4.25
CA THR A 71 -6.76 -5.57 -5.65
C THR A 71 -6.91 -6.98 -6.23
N LYS A 72 -6.84 -8.02 -5.37
CA LYS A 72 -7.11 -9.42 -5.78
C LYS A 72 -8.62 -9.70 -5.95
N ASP A 73 -9.49 -8.91 -5.34
CA ASP A 73 -10.95 -9.08 -5.43
C ASP A 73 -11.51 -8.51 -6.75
N ASN A 74 -11.54 -9.36 -7.78
CA ASN A 74 -12.13 -9.11 -9.10
C ASN A 74 -11.74 -7.78 -9.81
N GLY A 75 -10.65 -7.14 -9.41
CA GLY A 75 -9.97 -6.08 -10.17
C GLY A 75 -10.63 -4.70 -10.18
N ASN A 76 -11.67 -4.45 -9.37
CA ASN A 76 -12.37 -3.16 -9.39
C ASN A 76 -11.69 -2.07 -8.55
N TRP A 77 -10.66 -2.41 -7.76
CA TRP A 77 -9.98 -1.46 -6.91
C TRP A 77 -8.67 -1.00 -7.53
N SER A 78 -8.58 0.30 -7.79
CA SER A 78 -7.31 1.01 -7.92
C SER A 78 -6.97 1.66 -6.58
N TYR A 79 -5.69 1.83 -6.30
CA TYR A 79 -5.24 2.47 -5.07
C TYR A 79 -4.17 3.52 -5.37
N LEU A 80 -4.08 4.50 -4.49
CA LEU A 80 -2.98 5.43 -4.38
C LEU A 80 -2.64 5.61 -2.90
N VAL A 81 -1.40 5.97 -2.59
CA VAL A 81 -0.96 6.20 -1.20
C VAL A 81 -0.36 7.59 -1.12
N PHE A 82 -0.98 8.48 -0.37
CA PHE A 82 -0.47 9.84 -0.17
C PHE A 82 -0.39 10.20 1.30
N ARG A 83 0.39 11.23 1.62
CA ARG A 83 0.45 11.83 2.95
C ARG A 83 -0.20 13.22 2.88
N PRO A 84 -1.26 13.48 3.67
CA PRO A 84 -1.95 14.76 3.64
C PRO A 84 -1.03 15.96 3.90
N GLY A 85 -0.15 15.87 4.91
CA GLY A 85 0.76 16.96 5.26
C GLY A 85 0.02 18.29 5.51
N ASN A 86 0.66 19.41 5.16
CA ASN A 86 0.07 20.75 5.28
C ASN A 86 -0.74 21.18 4.04
N ASN A 87 -0.79 20.34 2.99
CA ASN A 87 -1.52 20.61 1.75
C ASN A 87 -2.24 19.35 1.26
N PRO A 88 -3.33 18.92 1.95
CA PRO A 88 -3.98 17.64 1.70
C PRO A 88 -4.51 17.51 0.27
N TYR A 89 -5.14 18.56 -0.25
CA TYR A 89 -5.69 18.57 -1.60
C TYR A 89 -4.58 18.56 -2.65
N GLY A 90 -3.55 19.39 -2.50
CA GLY A 90 -2.43 19.40 -3.45
C GLY A 90 -1.67 18.07 -3.49
N ASN A 91 -1.39 17.47 -2.33
CA ASN A 91 -0.71 16.18 -2.26
C ASN A 91 -1.56 15.04 -2.87
N LEU A 92 -2.88 15.06 -2.66
CA LEU A 92 -3.79 14.14 -3.33
C LEU A 92 -3.81 14.34 -4.84
N SER A 93 -3.92 15.59 -5.31
CA SER A 93 -3.97 15.91 -6.74
C SER A 93 -2.70 15.47 -7.47
N ILE A 94 -1.52 15.66 -6.85
CA ILE A 94 -0.25 15.20 -7.40
C ILE A 94 -0.26 13.68 -7.55
N GLU A 95 -0.59 12.95 -6.49
CA GLU A 95 -0.54 11.49 -6.49
C GLU A 95 -1.58 10.89 -7.45
N LEU A 96 -2.79 11.45 -7.47
CA LEU A 96 -3.85 11.06 -8.40
C LEU A 96 -3.44 11.32 -9.86
N GLY A 97 -2.83 12.48 -10.14
CA GLY A 97 -2.32 12.81 -11.47
C GLY A 97 -1.23 11.85 -11.95
N THR A 98 -0.35 11.40 -11.04
CA THR A 98 0.66 10.37 -11.34
C THR A 98 -0.02 9.03 -11.66
N MET A 99 -0.94 8.57 -10.81
CA MET A 99 -1.67 7.31 -11.02
C MET A 99 -2.45 7.28 -12.34
N LEU A 100 -3.11 8.39 -12.72
CA LEU A 100 -3.87 8.47 -13.97
C LEU A 100 -2.98 8.42 -15.23
N LYS A 101 -1.76 8.98 -15.15
CA LYS A 101 -0.79 8.91 -16.25
C LYS A 101 -0.27 7.49 -16.45
N GLU A 102 -0.02 6.77 -15.35
CA GLU A 102 0.47 5.38 -15.37
C GLU A 102 -0.60 4.38 -15.82
N THR A 103 -1.88 4.63 -15.49
CA THR A 103 -3.00 3.74 -15.85
C THR A 103 -3.55 4.00 -17.25
N GLY A 104 -3.01 4.97 -18.00
CA GLY A 104 -3.33 5.18 -19.41
C GLY A 104 -4.76 5.66 -19.67
N VAL A 105 -5.43 6.25 -18.66
CA VAL A 105 -6.72 6.92 -18.83
C VAL A 105 -6.48 8.21 -19.62
N ARG A 106 -6.35 8.09 -20.94
CA ARG A 106 -6.39 9.22 -21.86
C ARG A 106 -7.80 9.79 -21.80
N ASP A 107 -7.89 11.05 -21.43
CA ASP A 107 -9.08 11.85 -21.60
C ASP A 107 -9.57 11.70 -23.05
N LYS A 108 -10.78 11.16 -23.26
CA LYS A 108 -11.38 10.98 -24.59
C LYS A 108 -12.08 12.25 -25.09
N ASN A 109 -11.90 13.38 -24.40
CA ASN A 109 -12.54 14.64 -24.76
C ASN A 109 -11.51 15.75 -25.00
N THR A 110 -10.83 15.69 -26.15
CA THR A 110 -10.38 16.87 -26.89
C THR A 110 -10.39 16.54 -28.37
#